data_AF-A0A7C1ELN9-F1
#
_entry.id   AF-A0A7C1ELN9-F1
#
_cell.length_a   1.000
_cell.length_b   1.000
_cell.length_c   1.000
_cell.angle_alpha   90.00
_cell.angle_beta   90.00
_cell.angle_gamma   90.00
#
_symmetry.space_group_name_H-M   'P 1'
#
loop_
_entity.id
_entity.type
_entity.pdbx_description
1 polymer ?
#
loop_
_entity_poly.entity_id
_entity_poly.type
_entity_poly.pdbx_seq_one_letter_code
_entity_poly.pdbx_strand_id
1 'polypeptide(L)'
;MIATNPCKCGFFGDPRGKCHCSPAVIQCYVSKISGPLLDRIDIHIEVPAVKFKELSTSEGAEPSAKTRDWKPARTSRNSIFSRRFNTAPWIETCGCKEGYSLTHSSFVKIKPSAMQCL
;
A
#
# COMPACT_ATOMS: atom_id res chain seq x y z
N MET A 1 -2.79 -1.84 -1.28
CA MET A 1 -3.91 -1.44 -2.17
C MET A 1 -3.33 -0.78 -3.39
N ILE A 2 -3.69 -1.26 -4.58
CA ILE A 2 -3.30 -0.67 -5.86
C ILE A 2 -4.50 0.12 -6.34
N ALA A 3 -4.30 1.40 -6.68
CA ALA A 3 -5.33 2.21 -7.31
C ALA A 3 -5.15 2.13 -8.82
N THR A 4 -6.00 1.35 -9.47
CA THR A 4 -5.99 1.16 -10.93
C THR A 4 -7.33 1.53 -11.52
N ASN A 5 -7.30 2.36 -12.56
CA ASN A 5 -8.45 2.58 -13.42
C ASN A 5 -8.37 1.56 -14.57
N PRO A 6 -9.28 0.59 -14.70
CA PRO A 6 -9.15 -0.55 -15.62
C PRO A 6 -9.40 -0.18 -17.09
N CYS A 7 -9.39 1.10 -17.44
CA CYS A 7 -9.52 1.57 -18.81
C CYS A 7 -8.55 2.71 -19.11
N LYS A 8 -8.06 2.77 -20.34
CA LYS A 8 -7.23 3.90 -20.81
C LYS A 8 -7.97 5.24 -20.82
N CYS A 9 -9.30 5.20 -20.94
CA CYS A 9 -10.15 6.38 -21.05
C CYS A 9 -10.48 7.01 -19.70
N GLY A 10 -10.17 6.36 -18.57
CA GLY A 10 -10.37 6.92 -17.24
C GLY A 10 -11.82 6.92 -16.71
N PHE A 11 -12.82 6.59 -17.52
CA PHE A 11 -14.25 6.73 -17.16
C PHE A 11 -14.98 5.39 -16.94
N PHE A 12 -14.26 4.29 -16.73
CA PHE A 12 -14.89 3.01 -16.42
C PHE A 12 -15.47 3.04 -15.00
N GLY A 13 -16.80 3.00 -14.90
CA GLY A 13 -17.51 3.09 -13.62
C GLY A 13 -17.72 4.51 -13.07
N ASP A 14 -17.31 5.56 -13.81
CA ASP A 14 -17.51 6.95 -13.37
C ASP A 14 -18.92 7.46 -13.78
N PRO A 15 -19.73 7.98 -12.85
CA PRO A 15 -21.03 8.57 -13.17
C PRO A 15 -20.95 9.88 -14.00
N ARG A 16 -19.78 10.53 -14.10
CA ARG A 16 -19.58 11.81 -14.80
C ARG A 16 -19.30 11.66 -16.31
N GLY A 17 -18.91 10.47 -16.77
CA GLY A 17 -18.51 10.26 -18.17
C GLY A 17 -18.80 8.85 -18.65
N LYS A 18 -19.29 8.71 -19.88
CA LYS A 18 -19.48 7.39 -20.50
C LYS A 18 -18.12 6.85 -20.95
N CYS A 19 -17.81 5.61 -20.57
CA CYS A 19 -16.66 4.89 -21.09
C CYS A 19 -16.89 4.53 -22.57
N HIS A 20 -15.91 4.84 -23.43
CA HIS A 20 -15.93 4.50 -24.87
C HIS A 20 -14.99 3.32 -25.19
N CYS A 21 -14.34 2.77 -24.17
CA CYS A 21 -13.41 1.67 -24.34
C CYS A 21 -14.17 0.34 -24.56
N SER A 22 -13.76 -0.47 -25.53
CA SER A 22 -14.38 -1.79 -25.75
C SER A 22 -14.02 -2.78 -24.64
N PRO A 23 -14.86 -3.80 -24.38
CA PRO A 23 -14.60 -4.83 -23.36
C PRO A 23 -13.24 -5.52 -23.55
N ALA A 24 -12.85 -5.80 -24.79
CA ALA A 24 -11.55 -6.41 -25.12
C ALA A 24 -10.37 -5.53 -24.66
N VAL A 25 -10.46 -4.21 -24.84
CA VAL A 25 -9.39 -3.28 -24.42
C VAL A 25 -9.28 -3.21 -22.90
N ILE A 26 -10.40 -3.31 -22.18
CA ILE A 26 -10.43 -3.32 -20.72
C ILE A 26 -9.76 -4.59 -20.20
N GLN A 27 -10.09 -5.75 -20.77
CA GLN A 27 -9.50 -7.03 -20.38
C GLN A 27 -7.98 -7.08 -20.63
N CYS A 28 -7.52 -6.55 -21.76
CA CYS A 28 -6.09 -6.38 -22.05
C CYS A 28 -5.38 -5.39 -21.10
N TYR A 29 -6.12 -4.46 -20.50
CA TYR A 29 -5.54 -3.50 -19.56
C TYR A 29 -5.39 -4.13 -18.17
N VAL A 30 -6.41 -4.85 -17.70
CA VAL A 30 -6.37 -5.58 -16.43
C VAL A 30 -5.32 -6.69 -16.47
N SER A 31 -5.14 -7.36 -17.60
CA SER A 31 -4.11 -8.42 -17.75
C SER A 31 -2.66 -7.92 -17.67
N LYS A 32 -2.42 -6.60 -17.73
CA LYS A 32 -1.09 -6.02 -17.47
C LYS A 32 -0.71 -6.07 -15.99
N ILE A 33 -1.70 -6.21 -15.11
CA ILE A 33 -1.44 -6.46 -13.70
C ILE A 33 -0.99 -7.91 -13.58
N SER A 34 0.21 -8.12 -13.07
CA SER A 34 0.81 -9.46 -13.06
C SER A 34 -0.04 -10.44 -12.25
N GLY A 35 -0.31 -11.62 -12.81
CA GLY A 35 -1.09 -12.68 -12.17
C GLY A 35 -0.68 -13.00 -10.71
N PRO A 36 0.63 -13.14 -10.39
CA PRO A 36 1.07 -13.41 -9.01
C PRO A 36 0.79 -12.28 -8.01
N LEU A 37 0.55 -11.06 -8.48
CA LEU A 37 0.17 -9.92 -7.63
C LEU A 37 -1.33 -9.86 -7.41
N LEU A 38 -2.14 -10.14 -8.43
CA LEU A 38 -3.61 -10.20 -8.32
C LEU A 38 -4.07 -11.27 -7.33
N ASP A 39 -3.40 -12.42 -7.34
CA ASP A 39 -3.66 -13.55 -6.44
C ASP A 39 -3.41 -13.22 -4.95
N ARG A 40 -2.64 -12.16 -4.67
CA ARG A 40 -2.29 -11.72 -3.31
C ARG A 40 -3.08 -10.50 -2.83
N ILE A 41 -4.12 -10.09 -3.55
CA ILE A 41 -4.98 -8.97 -3.17
C ILE A 41 -6.30 -9.54 -2.66
N ASP A 42 -6.41 -9.69 -1.35
CA ASP A 42 -7.62 -10.24 -0.70
C ASP A 42 -8.82 -9.28 -0.78
N ILE A 43 -8.59 -7.98 -0.98
CA ILE A 43 -9.65 -6.96 -0.92
C ILE A 43 -9.69 -6.18 -2.24
N HIS A 44 -10.79 -6.37 -2.97
CA HIS A 44 -11.17 -5.59 -4.13
C HIS A 44 -12.38 -4.74 -3.77
N ILE A 45 -12.17 -3.42 -3.71
CA ILE A 45 -13.25 -2.44 -3.51
C ILE A 45 -13.25 -1.46 -4.68
N GLU A 46 -14.42 -1.25 -5.27
CA GLU A 46 -14.64 -0.18 -6.24
C GLU A 46 -14.95 1.11 -5.48
N VAL A 47 -14.17 2.16 -5.75
CA VAL A 47 -14.31 3.45 -5.07
C VAL A 47 -14.76 4.49 -6.10
N PRO A 48 -15.96 5.09 -5.94
CA PRO A 48 -16.44 6.11 -6.86
C PRO A 48 -15.67 7.42 -6.70
N ALA A 49 -15.64 8.23 -7.75
CA ALA A 49 -14.99 9.53 -7.75
C ALA A 49 -15.70 10.53 -6.82
N VAL A 50 -15.02 10.93 -5.73
CA VAL A 50 -15.50 11.94 -4.78
C VAL A 50 -15.50 13.33 -5.43
N LYS A 51 -16.44 14.21 -5.04
CA LYS A 51 -16.47 15.59 -5.55
C LYS A 51 -15.39 16.43 -4.86
N PHE A 52 -14.71 17.29 -5.62
CA PHE A 52 -13.67 18.17 -5.06
C PHE A 52 -14.19 19.00 -3.89
N LYS A 53 -15.43 19.49 -3.99
CA LYS A 53 -16.08 20.28 -2.94
C LYS A 53 -16.16 19.54 -1.59
N GLU A 54 -16.41 18.23 -1.62
CA GLU A 54 -16.49 17.38 -0.41
C GLU A 54 -15.10 17.09 0.17
N LEU A 55 -14.06 17.04 -0.68
CA LEU A 55 -12.67 16.90 -0.24
C LEU A 55 -12.08 18.21 0.33
N SER A 56 -12.55 19.37 -0.17
CA SER A 56 -12.05 20.68 0.23
C SER A 56 -12.64 21.20 1.54
N THR A 57 -13.68 20.56 2.06
CA THR A 57 -14.30 20.91 3.34
C THR A 57 -13.39 20.51 4.51
N SER A 58 -13.12 21.44 5.42
CA SER A 58 -12.29 21.21 6.61
C SER A 58 -13.04 20.60 7.79
N GLU A 59 -14.32 20.30 7.62
CA GLU A 59 -15.17 19.70 8.65
C GLU A 59 -14.75 18.23 8.88
N GLY A 60 -13.93 17.99 9.91
CA GLY A 60 -13.45 16.64 10.28
C GLY A 60 -11.93 16.46 10.26
N ALA A 61 -11.15 17.51 10.04
CA ALA A 61 -9.70 17.44 10.21
C ALA A 61 -9.34 17.28 11.70
N GLU A 62 -9.11 16.04 12.15
CA GLU A 62 -8.57 15.80 13.48
C GLU A 62 -7.19 16.48 13.62
N PRO A 63 -6.98 17.28 14.68
CA PRO A 63 -5.72 17.96 14.86
C PRO A 63 -4.59 16.95 15.05
N SER A 64 -3.44 17.21 14.42
CA SER A 64 -2.24 16.35 14.47
C SER A 64 -1.76 16.01 15.88
N ALA A 65 -2.15 16.82 16.87
CA ALA A 65 -1.92 16.57 18.29
C ALA A 65 -2.60 15.28 18.80
N LYS A 66 -3.85 14.98 18.39
CA LYS A 66 -4.56 13.75 18.79
C LYS A 66 -3.97 12.49 18.14
N THR A 67 -3.33 12.61 16.97
CA THR A 67 -2.63 11.49 16.32
C THR A 67 -1.34 11.09 17.07
N ARG A 68 -0.80 11.96 17.95
CA ARG A 68 0.45 11.68 18.70
C ARG A 68 0.27 10.62 19.78
N ASP A 69 -0.96 10.32 20.20
CA ASP A 69 -1.25 9.26 21.18
C ASP A 69 -1.01 7.84 20.66
N TRP A 70 -0.83 7.65 19.35
CA TRP A 70 -0.50 6.34 18.78
C TRP A 70 1.00 6.00 18.85
N LYS A 71 1.85 6.95 19.25
CA LYS A 71 3.29 6.73 19.42
C LYS A 71 3.64 5.53 20.30
N PRO A 72 2.99 5.27 21.45
CA PRO A 72 3.30 4.11 22.29
C PRO A 72 3.03 2.79 21.56
N ALA A 73 1.87 2.68 20.89
CA ALA A 73 1.49 1.50 20.11
C ALA A 73 2.40 1.28 18.87
N ARG A 74 2.94 2.36 18.30
CA ARG A 74 3.91 2.30 17.20
C ARG A 74 5.28 1.81 17.69
N THR A 75 5.74 2.28 18.84
CA THR A 75 7.01 1.86 19.44
C THR A 75 6.99 0.38 19.84
N SER A 76 5.89 -0.11 20.43
CA SER A 76 5.74 -1.54 20.75
C SER A 76 5.72 -2.43 19.51
N ARG A 77 5.09 -1.98 18.42
CA ARG A 77 5.12 -2.70 17.14
C ARG A 77 6.53 -2.78 16.56
N ASN A 78 7.31 -1.71 16.65
CA ASN A 78 8.68 -1.69 16.17
C ASN A 78 9.60 -2.65 16.95
N SER A 79 9.41 -2.78 18.27
CA SER A 79 10.19 -3.72 19.09
C SER A 79 9.82 -5.19 18.84
N ILE A 80 8.55 -5.48 18.53
CA ILE A 80 8.12 -6.82 18.12
C ILE A 80 8.68 -7.16 16.73
N PHE A 81 8.63 -6.20 15.79
CA PHE A 81 9.19 -6.39 14.45
C PHE A 81 10.69 -6.67 14.51
N SER A 82 11.46 -5.90 15.28
CA SER A 82 12.91 -6.12 15.40
C SER A 82 13.26 -7.47 16.00
N ARG A 83 12.52 -7.92 17.03
CA ARG A 83 12.67 -9.26 17.60
C ARG A 83 12.40 -10.34 16.56
N ARG A 84 11.26 -10.26 15.86
CA ARG A 84 10.89 -11.23 14.82
C ARG A 84 11.89 -11.28 13.68
N PHE A 85 12.39 -10.11 13.25
CA PHE A 85 13.39 -10.03 12.20
C PHE A 85 14.66 -10.75 12.63
N ASN A 86 15.19 -10.45 13.84
CA ASN A 86 16.45 -10.99 14.35
C ASN A 86 16.40 -12.48 14.75
N THR A 87 15.22 -13.02 15.04
CA THR A 87 15.04 -14.46 15.32
C THR A 87 14.59 -15.25 14.09
N ALA A 88 14.59 -14.63 12.91
CA ALA A 88 14.10 -15.29 11.72
C ALA A 88 15.11 -16.33 11.21
N PRO A 89 14.65 -17.53 10.80
CA PRO A 89 15.53 -18.63 10.40
C PRO A 89 16.40 -18.31 9.18
N TRP A 90 16.00 -17.34 8.34
CA TRP A 90 16.75 -16.95 7.13
C TRP A 90 17.99 -16.08 7.40
N ILE A 91 18.23 -15.63 8.63
CA ILE A 91 19.43 -14.85 8.98
C ILE A 91 20.70 -15.71 8.84
N GLU A 92 20.61 -16.99 9.18
CA GLU A 92 21.76 -17.90 9.10
C GLU A 92 21.99 -18.43 7.68
N THR A 93 20.95 -18.50 6.84
CA THR A 93 21.06 -19.02 5.47
C THR A 93 21.48 -17.96 4.44
N CYS A 94 21.17 -16.67 4.68
CA CYS A 94 21.42 -15.59 3.70
C CYS A 94 22.58 -14.65 4.09
N GLY A 95 23.18 -14.79 5.29
CA GLY A 95 24.33 -13.99 5.74
C GLY A 95 24.08 -12.48 5.92
N CYS A 96 22.85 -12.01 5.74
CA CYS A 96 22.47 -10.59 5.79
C CYS A 96 22.28 -10.12 7.25
N LYS A 97 23.36 -9.76 7.95
CA LYS A 97 23.31 -9.29 9.35
C LYS A 97 22.70 -7.89 9.56
N GLU A 98 22.49 -7.11 8.50
CA GLU A 98 21.98 -5.74 8.58
C GLU A 98 20.80 -5.50 7.63
N GLY A 99 19.66 -6.14 7.90
CA GLY A 99 18.52 -6.11 6.99
C GLY A 99 17.55 -4.94 7.16
N TYR A 100 17.68 -4.11 8.19
CA TYR A 100 16.82 -2.94 8.37
C TYR A 100 17.54 -1.76 9.03
N SER A 101 17.09 -0.55 8.75
CA SER A 101 17.55 0.67 9.42
C SER A 101 16.35 1.44 9.98
N LEU A 102 16.46 1.93 11.22
CA LEU A 102 15.51 2.87 11.79
C LEU A 102 15.88 4.29 11.32
N THR A 103 15.02 4.94 10.55
CA THR A 103 15.21 6.35 10.18
C THR A 103 14.72 7.27 11.30
N HIS A 104 15.16 8.54 11.30
CA HIS A 104 14.67 9.59 12.21
C HIS A 104 13.13 9.73 12.23
N SER A 105 12.44 9.29 11.17
CA SER A 105 10.97 9.24 11.06
C SER A 105 10.32 7.98 11.64
N SER A 106 11.06 7.12 12.33
CA SER A 106 10.53 5.91 13.00
C SER A 106 9.74 4.99 12.05
N PHE A 107 10.17 4.91 10.80
CA PHE A 107 9.68 3.96 9.80
C PHE A 107 10.77 2.89 9.61
N VAL A 108 10.38 1.62 9.68
CA VAL A 108 11.33 0.52 9.51
C VAL A 108 11.61 0.36 8.02
N LYS A 109 12.82 0.69 7.59
CA LYS A 109 13.25 0.53 6.19
C LYS A 109 14.01 -0.79 6.09
N ILE A 110 13.44 -1.76 5.39
CA ILE A 110 14.12 -3.02 5.06
C ILE A 110 15.11 -2.71 3.93
N LYS A 111 16.38 -3.11 4.09
CA LYS A 111 17.40 -2.96 3.03
C LYS A 111 17.06 -3.91 1.88
N PRO A 112 17.25 -3.51 0.60
CA PRO A 112 16.96 -4.35 -0.56
C PRO A 112 17.65 -5.72 -0.53
N SER A 113 18.85 -5.79 0.06
CA SER A 113 19.60 -7.04 0.26
C SER A 113 18.87 -8.06 1.14
N ALA A 114 18.06 -7.61 2.09
CA ALA A 114 17.23 -8.48 2.92
C ALA A 114 15.91 -8.88 2.25
N MET A 115 15.48 -8.14 1.21
CA MET A 115 14.26 -8.43 0.45
C MET A 115 14.47 -9.55 -0.58
N GLN A 116 15.71 -9.87 -0.93
CA GLN A 116 16.09 -11.02 -1.78
C GLN A 116 16.05 -12.36 -1.03
N CYS A 117 15.90 -12.34 0.30
CA CYS A 117 15.83 -13.53 1.16
C CYS A 117 14.42 -13.81 1.70
N LEU A 118 13.40 -13.04 1.27
CA LEU A 118 11.97 -13.23 1.57
C LEU A 118 11.25 -13.89 0.40
#